data_AF-A0A7S1PF00-F1
#
_entry.id   AF-A0A7S1PF00-F1
#
_cell.length_a   1.000
_cell.length_b   1.000
_cell.length_c   1.000
_cell.angle_alpha   90.00
_cell.angle_beta   90.00
_cell.angle_gamma   90.00
#
_symmetry.space_group_name_H-M   'P 1'
#
loop_
_entity.id
_entity.type
_entity.pdbx_description
1 polymer ?
#
loop_
_entity_poly.entity_id
_entity_poly.type
_entity_poly.pdbx_seq_one_letter_code
_entity_poly.pdbx_strand_id
1 'polypeptide(L)'
;TVCRGSGAAVQHRLQRQWSESKLRRGDEEQSQALSLKSSESLKVDVPFVHTTRFKLCIGGVILLNAIFMGVQIDYMPENVKLQDRLEWYFIENCFLLVYVFEMCSRLYFERMSYFQDGWNLLDFTLVTLAVLDTWVMETVRAVNSSEEGGKVNLRLLSTLRIARMLRLVRPVRL
;
A
#
# COMPACT_ATOMS: atom_id res chain seq x y z
N THR A 1 26.50 77.50 -28.52
CA THR A 1 25.11 77.05 -28.27
C THR A 1 25.17 75.66 -27.66
N VAL A 2 25.08 75.57 -26.32
CA VAL A 2 25.39 74.35 -25.54
C VAL A 2 24.12 73.53 -25.29
N CYS A 3 24.21 72.22 -25.56
CA CYS A 3 23.21 71.19 -25.36
C CYS A 3 22.66 71.15 -23.92
N ARG A 4 21.50 71.74 -23.68
CA ARG A 4 20.78 71.69 -22.39
C ARG A 4 19.64 70.65 -22.33
N GLY A 5 19.40 69.90 -23.42
CA GLY A 5 18.26 68.97 -23.53
C GLY A 5 18.51 67.52 -23.08
N SER A 6 19.76 67.08 -22.90
CA SER A 6 20.06 65.65 -22.68
C SER A 6 19.81 65.14 -21.26
N GLY A 7 19.91 65.98 -20.23
CA GLY A 7 19.85 65.55 -18.83
C GLY A 7 18.47 65.04 -18.39
N ALA A 8 17.40 65.78 -18.72
CA ALA A 8 16.04 65.43 -18.33
C ALA A 8 15.57 64.11 -18.97
N ALA A 9 15.92 63.89 -20.24
CA ALA A 9 15.63 62.64 -20.95
C ALA A 9 16.37 61.43 -20.36
N VAL A 10 17.58 61.63 -19.81
CA VAL A 10 18.35 60.58 -19.14
C VAL A 10 17.72 60.22 -17.79
N GLN A 11 17.34 61.20 -16.97
CA GLN A 11 16.70 60.94 -15.68
C GLN A 11 15.37 60.19 -15.82
N HIS A 12 14.55 60.56 -16.81
CA HIS A 12 13.28 59.86 -17.08
C HIS A 12 13.50 58.39 -17.47
N ARG A 13 14.55 58.08 -18.24
CA ARG A 13 14.91 56.70 -18.59
C ARG A 13 15.37 55.90 -17.38
N LEU A 14 16.18 56.50 -16.51
CA LEU A 14 16.65 55.85 -15.28
C LEU A 14 15.48 55.57 -14.34
N GLN A 15 14.53 56.50 -14.18
CA GLN A 15 13.33 56.27 -13.36
C GLN A 15 12.44 55.15 -13.90
N ARG A 16 12.28 55.04 -15.23
CA ARG A 16 11.59 53.90 -15.85
C ARG A 16 12.30 52.58 -15.58
N GLN A 17 13.61 52.52 -15.76
CA GLN A 17 14.39 51.30 -15.47
C GLN A 17 14.35 50.93 -13.98
N TRP A 18 14.35 51.91 -13.08
CA TRP A 18 14.23 51.68 -11.65
C TRP A 18 12.82 51.18 -11.26
N SER A 19 11.79 51.69 -11.93
CA SER A 19 10.40 51.23 -11.79
C SER A 19 10.23 49.79 -12.29
N GLU A 20 10.73 49.49 -13.49
CA GLU A 20 10.65 48.15 -14.12
C GLU A 20 11.42 47.10 -13.32
N SER A 21 12.61 47.45 -12.80
CA SER A 21 13.39 46.55 -11.93
C SER A 21 12.76 46.36 -10.54
N LYS A 22 11.89 47.27 -10.08
CA LYS A 22 11.09 47.09 -8.87
C LYS A 22 9.92 46.13 -9.09
N LEU A 23 9.23 46.27 -10.23
CA LEU A 23 8.13 45.38 -10.64
C LEU A 23 8.64 43.95 -10.83
N ARG A 24 9.72 43.75 -11.59
CA ARG A 24 10.31 42.43 -11.83
C ARG A 24 10.77 41.72 -10.55
N ARG A 25 11.37 42.45 -9.60
CA ARG A 25 11.75 41.88 -8.30
C ARG A 25 10.53 41.42 -7.50
N GLY A 26 9.44 42.19 -7.52
CA GLY A 26 8.19 41.78 -6.86
C GLY A 26 7.59 40.52 -7.47
N ASP A 27 7.60 40.40 -8.81
CA ASP A 27 7.10 39.22 -9.52
C ASP A 27 7.97 37.98 -9.28
N GLU A 28 9.29 38.15 -9.18
CA GLU A 28 10.25 37.10 -8.84
C GLU A 28 10.08 36.63 -7.38
N GLU A 29 9.93 37.55 -6.43
CA GLU A 29 9.65 37.23 -5.02
C GLU A 29 8.31 36.51 -4.86
N GLN A 30 7.26 36.95 -5.60
CA GLN A 30 5.97 36.25 -5.61
C GLN A 30 6.06 34.86 -6.23
N SER A 31 6.82 34.70 -7.32
CA SER A 31 7.03 33.39 -7.97
C SER A 31 7.79 32.43 -7.06
N GLN A 32 8.78 32.94 -6.31
CA GLN A 32 9.52 32.17 -5.31
C GLN A 32 8.64 31.82 -4.10
N ALA A 33 7.82 32.75 -3.60
CA ALA A 33 6.89 32.49 -2.51
C ALA A 33 5.79 31.49 -2.90
N LEU A 34 5.29 31.55 -4.15
CA LEU A 34 4.35 30.58 -4.72
C LEU A 34 4.99 29.19 -4.89
N SER A 35 6.23 29.13 -5.36
CA SER A 35 7.01 27.89 -5.47
C SER A 35 7.25 27.24 -4.10
N LEU A 36 7.65 28.03 -3.09
CA LEU A 36 7.88 27.56 -1.73
C LEU A 36 6.58 27.11 -1.05
N LYS A 37 5.48 27.86 -1.21
CA LYS A 37 4.16 27.49 -0.68
C LYS A 37 3.59 26.24 -1.34
N SER A 38 3.83 26.07 -2.65
CA SER A 38 3.47 24.85 -3.38
C SER A 38 4.31 23.66 -2.90
N SER A 39 5.61 23.85 -2.66
CA SER A 39 6.51 22.82 -2.12
C SER A 39 6.19 22.45 -0.66
N GLU A 40 5.75 23.41 0.16
CA GLU A 40 5.31 23.18 1.55
C GLU A 40 3.94 22.48 1.60
N SER A 41 3.02 22.84 0.72
CA SER A 41 1.70 22.22 0.61
C SER A 41 1.73 20.82 -0.02
N LEU A 42 2.82 20.44 -0.69
CA LEU A 42 3.02 19.11 -1.28
C LEU A 42 3.96 18.21 -0.45
N LYS A 43 4.23 18.55 0.81
CA LYS A 43 4.70 17.57 1.81
C LYS A 43 3.51 16.69 2.19
N VAL A 44 3.08 15.84 1.26
CA VAL A 44 2.30 14.66 1.59
C VAL A 44 3.21 13.84 2.48
N ASP A 45 2.89 13.76 3.77
CA ASP A 45 3.60 12.89 4.71
C ASP A 45 3.82 11.55 4.03
N VAL A 46 5.08 11.20 3.79
CA VAL A 46 5.42 9.92 3.16
C VAL A 46 4.74 8.84 3.98
N PRO A 47 3.75 8.12 3.43
CA PRO A 47 2.96 7.19 4.22
C PRO A 47 3.91 6.23 4.93
N PHE A 48 3.71 6.02 6.24
CA PHE A 48 4.51 5.10 7.06
C PHE A 48 4.74 3.73 6.35
N VAL A 49 3.76 3.34 5.54
CA VAL A 49 3.73 2.16 4.67
C VAL A 49 4.88 2.08 3.64
N HIS A 50 5.44 3.20 3.18
CA HIS A 50 6.58 3.20 2.24
C HIS A 50 7.92 2.98 2.93
N THR A 51 7.99 3.05 4.26
CA THR A 51 9.23 2.86 5.01
C THR A 51 9.77 1.45 4.76
N THR A 52 11.05 1.34 4.38
CA THR A 52 11.73 0.05 4.18
C THR A 52 11.62 -0.87 5.39
N ARG A 53 11.62 -0.31 6.61
CA ARG A 53 11.42 -1.06 7.86
C ARG A 53 10.04 -1.71 7.94
N PHE A 54 8.99 -1.00 7.53
CA PHE A 54 7.63 -1.54 7.51
C PHE A 54 7.51 -2.66 6.47
N LYS A 55 8.04 -2.43 5.26
CA LYS A 55 8.10 -3.45 4.19
C LYS A 55 8.88 -4.70 4.62
N LEU A 56 10.02 -4.54 5.30
CA LEU A 56 10.81 -5.66 5.85
C LEU A 56 10.08 -6.37 6.99
N CYS A 57 9.37 -5.65 7.86
CA CYS A 57 8.59 -6.25 8.93
C CYS A 57 7.47 -7.14 8.37
N ILE A 58 6.69 -6.61 7.43
CA ILE A 58 5.66 -7.37 6.72
C ILE A 58 6.28 -8.55 5.95
N GLY A 59 7.38 -8.33 5.24
CA GLY A 59 8.13 -9.40 4.57
C GLY A 59 8.57 -10.51 5.51
N GLY A 60 9.00 -10.16 6.73
CA GLY A 60 9.33 -11.11 7.79
C GLY A 60 8.12 -11.89 8.29
N VAL A 61 6.96 -11.24 8.46
CA VAL A 61 5.71 -11.90 8.82
C VAL A 61 5.25 -12.87 7.73
N ILE A 62 5.45 -12.51 6.45
CA ILE A 62 5.19 -13.38 5.29
C ILE A 62 6.07 -14.63 5.34
N LEU A 63 7.37 -14.44 5.55
CA LEU A 63 8.32 -15.55 5.64
C LEU A 63 7.98 -16.48 6.81
N LEU A 64 7.65 -15.91 7.97
CA LEU A 64 7.28 -16.67 9.15
C LEU A 64 5.99 -17.47 8.90
N ASN A 65 4.98 -16.85 8.29
CA ASN A 65 3.74 -17.54 7.91
C ASN A 65 3.98 -18.72 6.96
N ALA A 66 4.91 -18.58 6.00
CA ALA A 66 5.27 -19.66 5.09
C ALA A 66 5.97 -20.83 5.79
N ILE A 67 6.86 -20.54 6.75
CA ILE A 67 7.48 -21.58 7.58
C ILE A 67 6.41 -22.32 8.36
N PHE A 68 5.48 -21.61 9.02
CA PHE A 68 4.37 -22.23 9.74
C PHE A 68 3.49 -23.09 8.82
N MET A 69 3.18 -22.63 7.61
CA MET A 69 2.44 -23.41 6.62
C MET A 69 3.21 -24.65 6.15
N GLY A 70 4.53 -24.55 5.97
CA GLY A 70 5.38 -25.69 5.63
C GLY A 70 5.37 -26.75 6.72
N VAL A 71 5.56 -26.31 7.97
CA VAL A 71 5.47 -27.19 9.16
C VAL A 71 4.08 -27.81 9.26
N GLN A 72 3.00 -27.05 9.01
CA GLN A 72 1.64 -27.60 9.00
C GLN A 72 1.48 -28.72 7.96
N ILE A 73 2.07 -28.60 6.77
CA ILE A 73 1.99 -29.64 5.74
C ILE A 73 2.71 -30.92 6.18
N ASP A 74 3.88 -30.78 6.82
CA ASP A 74 4.70 -31.91 7.26
C ASP A 74 4.13 -32.60 8.51
N TYR A 75 3.52 -31.84 9.42
CA TYR A 75 3.03 -32.32 10.72
C TYR A 75 1.53 -32.61 10.78
N MET A 76 0.79 -32.48 9.67
CA MET A 76 -0.65 -32.77 9.62
C MET A 76 -0.96 -34.08 8.87
N PRO A 77 -0.73 -35.27 9.47
CA PRO A 77 -1.24 -36.53 8.93
C PRO A 77 -2.77 -36.58 8.98
N GLU A 78 -3.43 -37.44 8.20
CA GLU A 78 -4.91 -37.51 8.10
C GLU A 78 -5.65 -37.69 9.46
N ASN A 79 -4.95 -38.16 10.50
CA ASN A 79 -5.53 -38.58 11.79
C ASN A 79 -5.20 -37.65 12.97
N VAL A 80 -4.94 -36.35 12.75
CA VAL A 80 -4.63 -35.41 13.85
C VAL A 80 -5.87 -35.14 14.72
N LYS A 81 -5.65 -34.98 16.03
CA LYS A 81 -6.70 -34.59 16.98
C LYS A 81 -7.31 -33.25 16.58
N LEU A 82 -8.62 -33.10 16.83
CA LEU A 82 -9.37 -31.88 16.54
C LEU A 82 -8.77 -30.64 17.22
N GLN A 83 -8.15 -30.82 18.40
CA GLN A 83 -7.55 -29.75 19.18
C GLN A 83 -6.32 -29.14 18.49
N ASP A 84 -5.42 -29.95 17.95
CA ASP A 84 -4.25 -29.47 17.21
C ASP A 84 -4.70 -28.66 15.97
N ARG A 85 -5.77 -29.08 15.30
CA ARG A 85 -6.34 -28.36 14.14
C ARG A 85 -6.86 -26.96 14.48
N LEU A 86 -7.37 -26.76 15.69
CA LEU A 86 -7.86 -25.45 16.15
C LEU A 86 -6.70 -24.49 16.46
N GLU A 87 -5.60 -24.99 17.04
CA GLU A 87 -4.41 -24.18 17.30
C GLU A 87 -3.80 -23.65 16.01
N TRP A 88 -3.66 -24.50 14.98
CA TRP A 88 -3.21 -24.07 13.65
C TRP A 88 -4.14 -23.04 13.03
N TYR A 89 -5.45 -23.22 13.16
CA TYR A 89 -6.45 -22.28 12.65
C TYR A 89 -6.38 -20.90 13.31
N PHE A 90 -6.14 -20.85 14.62
CA PHE A 90 -5.97 -19.59 15.35
C PHE A 90 -4.73 -18.84 14.87
N ILE A 91 -3.61 -19.55 14.71
CA ILE A 91 -2.35 -18.98 14.19
C ILE A 91 -2.55 -18.43 12.77
N GLU A 92 -3.21 -19.18 11.88
CA GLU A 92 -3.55 -18.72 10.53
C GLU A 92 -4.38 -17.43 10.54
N ASN A 93 -5.37 -17.33 11.43
CA ASN A 93 -6.18 -16.11 11.59
C ASN A 93 -5.36 -14.92 12.09
N CYS A 94 -4.42 -15.12 13.02
CA CYS A 94 -3.54 -14.06 13.47
C CYS A 94 -2.71 -13.48 12.32
N PHE A 95 -2.13 -14.34 11.48
CA PHE A 95 -1.40 -13.88 10.30
C PHE A 95 -2.34 -13.17 9.30
N LEU A 96 -3.53 -13.71 9.06
CA LEU A 96 -4.54 -13.10 8.19
C LEU A 96 -4.90 -11.69 8.65
N LEU A 97 -5.09 -11.46 9.95
CA LEU A 97 -5.39 -10.14 10.51
C LEU A 97 -4.29 -9.12 10.24
N VAL A 98 -3.02 -9.51 10.36
CA VAL A 98 -1.88 -8.62 10.04
C VAL A 98 -1.91 -8.21 8.57
N TYR A 99 -2.24 -9.13 7.66
CA TYR A 99 -2.38 -8.81 6.23
C TYR A 99 -3.56 -7.90 5.91
N VAL A 100 -4.71 -8.15 6.55
CA VAL A 100 -5.88 -7.30 6.38
C VAL A 100 -5.57 -5.90 6.89
N PHE A 101 -4.89 -5.77 8.03
CA PHE A 101 -4.44 -4.48 8.55
C PHE A 101 -3.49 -3.75 7.59
N GLU A 102 -2.50 -4.45 7.03
CA GLU A 102 -1.59 -3.87 6.03
C GLU A 102 -2.36 -3.39 4.79
N MET A 103 -3.27 -4.22 4.28
CA MET A 103 -4.08 -3.91 3.10
C MET A 103 -4.98 -2.71 3.34
N CYS A 104 -5.68 -2.67 4.48
CA CYS A 104 -6.49 -1.52 4.89
C CYS A 104 -5.65 -0.25 5.01
N SER A 105 -4.42 -0.36 5.53
CA SER A 105 -3.48 0.76 5.61
C SER A 105 -3.13 1.27 4.21
N ARG A 106 -2.72 0.39 3.29
CA ARG A 106 -2.42 0.74 1.89
C ARG A 106 -3.63 1.38 1.18
N LEU A 107 -4.82 0.82 1.37
CA LEU A 107 -6.05 1.36 0.78
C LEU A 107 -6.38 2.76 1.29
N TYR A 108 -6.16 3.00 2.58
CA TYR A 108 -6.41 4.31 3.21
C TYR A 108 -5.50 5.40 2.63
N PHE A 109 -4.23 5.08 2.37
CA PHE A 109 -3.25 6.04 1.85
C PHE A 109 -3.32 6.22 0.33
N GLU A 110 -3.40 5.13 -0.45
CA GLU A 110 -3.32 5.18 -1.92
C GLU A 110 -4.68 5.44 -2.60
N ARG A 111 -5.80 5.24 -1.89
CA ARG A 111 -7.18 5.52 -2.34
C ARG A 111 -7.44 5.07 -3.79
N MET A 112 -7.63 6.02 -4.71
CA MET A 112 -7.97 5.77 -6.12
C MET A 112 -6.75 5.38 -6.96
N SER A 113 -5.53 5.72 -6.52
CA SER A 113 -4.29 5.29 -7.18
C SER A 113 -4.06 3.78 -7.00
N TYR A 114 -4.55 3.22 -5.90
CA TYR A 114 -4.45 1.79 -5.61
C TYR A 114 -5.08 0.91 -6.71
N PHE A 115 -6.19 1.36 -7.31
CA PHE A 115 -6.91 0.61 -8.34
C PHE A 115 -6.30 0.78 -9.74
N GLN A 116 -5.40 1.73 -9.94
CA GLN A 116 -4.68 1.92 -11.21
C GLN A 116 -3.51 0.94 -11.33
N ASP A 117 -2.92 0.53 -10.20
CA ASP A 117 -1.84 -0.45 -10.15
C ASP A 117 -2.39 -1.88 -10.13
N GLY A 118 -2.23 -2.59 -11.25
CA GLY A 118 -2.67 -3.99 -11.38
C GLY A 118 -2.03 -4.94 -10.36
N TRP A 119 -0.83 -4.61 -9.86
CA TRP A 119 -0.15 -5.36 -8.81
C TRP A 119 -0.83 -5.25 -7.45
N ASN A 120 -1.34 -4.06 -7.12
CA ASN A 120 -2.08 -3.80 -5.89
C ASN A 120 -3.48 -4.45 -5.95
N LEU A 121 -4.10 -4.45 -7.13
CA LEU A 121 -5.38 -5.14 -7.35
C LEU A 121 -5.24 -6.67 -7.21
N LEU A 122 -4.17 -7.24 -7.74
CA LEU A 122 -3.85 -8.66 -7.56
C LEU A 122 -3.66 -8.98 -6.08
N ASP A 123 -2.91 -8.16 -5.35
CA ASP A 123 -2.71 -8.35 -3.93
C ASP A 123 -4.02 -8.27 -3.13
N PHE A 124 -4.88 -7.29 -3.42
CA PHE A 124 -6.20 -7.18 -2.81
C PHE A 124 -7.05 -8.43 -3.05
N THR A 125 -7.02 -8.94 -4.28
CA THR A 125 -7.74 -10.16 -4.67
C THR A 125 -7.20 -11.35 -3.89
N LEU A 126 -5.87 -11.48 -3.78
CA LEU A 126 -5.25 -12.53 -3.01
C LEU A 126 -5.69 -12.44 -1.55
N VAL A 127 -5.57 -11.28 -0.89
CA VAL A 127 -5.97 -11.05 0.52
C VAL A 127 -7.41 -11.48 0.74
N THR A 128 -8.34 -10.98 -0.08
CA THR A 128 -9.77 -11.29 -0.03
C THR A 128 -10.04 -12.79 -0.17
N LEU A 129 -9.38 -13.46 -1.12
CA LEU A 129 -9.54 -14.90 -1.32
C LEU A 129 -9.12 -15.74 -0.11
N ALA A 130 -8.09 -15.36 0.66
CA ALA A 130 -7.76 -16.14 1.88
C ALA A 130 -8.67 -15.82 3.07
N VAL A 131 -9.24 -14.61 3.15
CA VAL A 131 -10.27 -14.32 4.15
C VAL A 131 -11.48 -15.21 3.87
N LEU A 132 -11.94 -15.22 2.63
CA LEU A 132 -13.01 -16.10 2.18
C LEU A 132 -12.68 -17.56 2.42
N ASP A 133 -11.47 -18.04 2.09
CA ASP A 133 -11.07 -19.43 2.34
C ASP A 133 -11.11 -19.80 3.84
N THR A 134 -10.60 -18.92 4.71
CA THR A 134 -10.58 -19.13 6.17
C THR A 134 -12.00 -19.21 6.75
N TRP A 135 -12.92 -18.39 6.23
CA TRP A 135 -14.32 -18.36 6.67
C TRP A 135 -15.15 -19.48 6.04
N VAL A 136 -14.91 -19.80 4.76
CA VAL A 136 -15.55 -20.91 4.07
C VAL A 136 -15.15 -22.23 4.73
N MET A 137 -13.89 -22.43 5.10
CA MET A 137 -13.47 -23.63 5.83
C MET A 137 -14.26 -23.86 7.12
N GLU A 138 -14.60 -22.79 7.84
CA GLU A 138 -15.42 -22.87 9.06
C GLU A 138 -16.86 -23.29 8.74
N THR A 139 -17.48 -22.61 7.77
CA THR A 139 -18.83 -22.93 7.31
C THR A 139 -18.92 -24.36 6.76
N VAL A 140 -17.93 -24.79 5.98
CA VAL A 140 -17.88 -26.13 5.38
C VAL A 140 -17.75 -27.21 6.46
N ARG A 141 -16.97 -26.99 7.51
CA ARG A 141 -16.90 -27.93 8.65
C ARG A 141 -18.21 -27.99 9.41
N ALA A 142 -18.85 -26.84 9.64
CA ALA A 142 -20.15 -26.77 10.28
C ALA A 142 -21.23 -27.50 9.48
N VAL A 143 -21.25 -27.31 8.15
CA VAL A 143 -22.27 -27.91 7.26
C VAL A 143 -22.05 -29.39 7.03
N ASN A 144 -20.81 -29.88 6.91
CA ASN A 144 -20.53 -31.32 6.76
C ASN A 144 -20.80 -32.13 8.04
N SER A 145 -21.08 -31.48 9.16
CA SER A 145 -21.54 -32.13 10.39
C SER A 145 -23.02 -32.52 10.33
N SER A 146 -23.75 -31.97 9.36
CA SER A 146 -25.15 -32.28 9.05
C SER A 146 -25.21 -32.97 7.68
N GLU A 147 -25.64 -34.22 7.65
CA GLU A 147 -25.49 -35.18 6.54
C GLU A 147 -26.13 -34.80 5.17
N GLU A 148 -26.66 -33.59 4.97
CA GLU A 148 -27.44 -33.21 3.77
C GLU A 148 -26.97 -31.96 2.99
N GLY A 149 -25.78 -31.42 3.24
CA GLY A 149 -25.38 -30.12 2.67
C GLY A 149 -24.18 -30.14 1.72
N GLY A 150 -24.39 -30.42 0.43
CA GLY A 150 -23.53 -30.01 -0.70
C GLY A 150 -22.04 -30.45 -0.68
N LYS A 151 -21.63 -31.31 -1.62
CA LYS A 151 -20.22 -31.67 -1.83
C LYS A 151 -19.37 -30.43 -2.15
N VAL A 152 -18.72 -29.87 -1.13
CA VAL A 152 -17.75 -28.80 -1.31
C VAL A 152 -16.58 -29.37 -2.09
N ASN A 153 -16.24 -28.69 -3.18
CA ASN A 153 -15.18 -29.15 -4.08
C ASN A 153 -13.83 -29.03 -3.34
N LEU A 154 -13.32 -30.14 -2.81
CA LEU A 154 -12.02 -30.22 -2.14
C LEU A 154 -10.86 -29.71 -3.03
N ARG A 155 -11.09 -29.68 -4.35
CA ARG A 155 -10.21 -29.05 -5.35
C ARG A 155 -10.07 -27.54 -5.17
N LEU A 156 -11.16 -26.82 -4.85
CA LEU A 156 -11.10 -25.37 -4.60
C LEU A 156 -10.26 -25.07 -3.36
N LEU A 157 -10.37 -25.90 -2.32
CA LEU A 157 -9.56 -25.79 -1.10
C LEU A 157 -8.06 -25.95 -1.38
N SER A 158 -7.71 -26.83 -2.33
CA SER A 158 -6.33 -27.04 -2.75
C SER A 158 -5.78 -25.83 -3.52
N THR A 159 -6.59 -25.23 -4.40
CA THR A 159 -6.20 -24.03 -5.17
C THR A 159 -6.03 -22.80 -4.27
N LEU A 160 -6.87 -22.65 -3.25
CA LEU A 160 -6.81 -21.53 -2.30
C LEU A 160 -5.54 -21.59 -1.43
N ARG A 161 -5.07 -22.80 -1.08
CA ARG A 161 -3.78 -22.98 -0.39
C ARG A 161 -2.60 -22.50 -1.25
N ILE A 162 -2.62 -22.77 -2.55
CA ILE A 162 -1.59 -22.29 -3.50
C ILE A 162 -1.65 -20.77 -3.65
N ALA A 163 -2.85 -20.17 -3.66
CA ALA A 163 -3.01 -18.71 -3.71
C ALA A 163 -2.41 -18.00 -2.49
N ARG A 164 -2.44 -18.63 -1.30
CA ARG A 164 -1.73 -18.13 -0.10
C ARG A 164 -0.21 -18.16 -0.29
N MET A 165 0.33 -19.26 -0.83
CA MET A 165 1.76 -19.40 -1.14
C MET A 165 2.25 -18.40 -2.20
N LEU A 166 1.40 -18.05 -3.17
CA LEU A 166 1.71 -17.07 -4.21
C LEU A 166 2.01 -15.67 -3.63
N ARG A 167 1.54 -15.36 -2.41
CA ARG A 167 1.85 -14.09 -1.74
C ARG A 167 3.32 -13.96 -1.33
N LEU A 168 4.05 -15.07 -1.17
CA LEU A 168 5.49 -15.08 -0.92
C LEU A 168 6.31 -14.46 -2.05
N VAL A 169 5.72 -14.39 -3.25
CA VAL A 169 6.34 -13.79 -4.44
C VAL A 169 6.27 -12.26 -4.40
N ARG A 170 5.41 -11.67 -3.55
CA ARG A 170 5.26 -10.23 -3.42
C ARG A 170 6.53 -9.50 -2.95
N PRO A 171 7.22 -9.92 -1.87
CA PRO A 171 8.47 -9.27 -1.42
C PRO A 171 9.63 -9.42 -2.42
N VAL A 172 9.60 -10.41 -3.31
CA VAL A 172 10.64 -10.58 -4.36
C VAL A 172 10.56 -9.50 -5.44
N ARG A 173 9.45 -8.74 -5.50
CA ARG A 173 9.21 -7.71 -6.53
C ARG A 173 9.28 -6.27 -6.00
N LEU A 174 9.71 -6.10 -4.75
CA LEU A 174 9.76 -4.82 -4.02
C LEU A 174 11.13 -4.14 -4.08
#